data_AF-A0A2R6JA05-F1
#
_entry.id   AF-A0A2R6JA05-F1
#
_cell.length_a   1.000
_cell.length_b   1.000
_cell.length_c   1.000
_cell.angle_alpha   90.00
_cell.angle_beta   90.00
_cell.angle_gamma   90.00
#
_symmetry.space_group_name_H-M   'P 1'
#
loop_
_entity.id
_entity.type
_entity.pdbx_description
1 polymer ?
#
loop_
_entity_poly.entity_id
_entity_poly.type
_entity_poly.pdbx_seq_one_letter_code
_entity_poly.pdbx_strand_id
1 'polypeptide(L)'
;MAVHTFDRRRLSWVQTSLLWGGVLAVVWMTWSDAAGSVGLWARAARDGIVYLVGPGVLAWLYGERLGWRVDREALRNTLLLAAFVLPFYLVGSSLSTVRAYYPMWETGPALGAFLPHAVGQFVIVLAAETYFRGLLCVGVSELG
;
A
#
# COMPACT_ATOMS: atom_id res chain seq x y z
N MET A 1 -26.45 -17.02 -10.59
CA MET A 1 -26.35 -15.55 -10.64
C MET A 1 -27.29 -15.00 -9.58
N ALA A 2 -26.83 -14.91 -8.32
CA ALA A 2 -27.66 -14.46 -7.22
C ALA A 2 -27.32 -12.98 -6.93
N VAL A 3 -28.28 -12.11 -7.20
CA VAL A 3 -28.22 -10.69 -6.85
C VAL A 3 -28.23 -10.61 -5.33
N HIS A 4 -27.07 -10.34 -4.73
CA HIS A 4 -26.99 -10.02 -3.31
C HIS A 4 -27.77 -8.73 -3.05
N THR A 5 -28.87 -8.86 -2.34
CA THR A 5 -29.68 -7.76 -1.84
C THR A 5 -28.81 -6.85 -0.96
N PHE A 6 -28.54 -5.64 -1.45
CA PHE A 6 -27.80 -4.60 -0.74
C PHE A 6 -28.63 -4.06 0.43
N ASP A 7 -28.31 -4.52 1.64
CA ASP A 7 -28.85 -4.00 2.90
C ASP A 7 -28.44 -2.51 3.08
N ARG A 8 -29.43 -1.63 3.23
CA ARG A 8 -29.33 -0.15 3.21
C ARG A 8 -28.46 0.44 4.35
N ARG A 9 -27.95 -0.39 5.26
CA ARG A 9 -27.13 0.02 6.43
C ARG A 9 -25.70 -0.53 6.42
N ARG A 10 -25.27 -1.23 5.37
CA ARG A 10 -23.90 -1.75 5.25
C ARG A 10 -23.19 -1.02 4.10
N LEU A 11 -22.20 -0.21 4.45
CA LEU A 11 -21.28 0.40 3.48
C LEU A 11 -20.76 -0.67 2.53
N SER A 12 -20.66 -0.36 1.24
CA SER A 12 -20.05 -1.28 0.28
C SER A 12 -18.58 -1.53 0.66
N TRP A 13 -18.01 -2.64 0.20
CA TRP A 13 -16.60 -2.93 0.45
C TRP A 13 -15.69 -1.80 -0.06
N VAL A 14 -16.04 -1.21 -1.22
CA VAL A 14 -15.34 -0.05 -1.79
C VAL A 14 -15.44 1.17 -0.89
N GLN A 15 -16.63 1.47 -0.36
CA GLN A 15 -16.79 2.59 0.57
C GLN A 15 -16.03 2.35 1.88
N THR A 16 -16.05 1.12 2.38
CA THR A 16 -15.34 0.75 3.62
C THR A 16 -13.83 0.86 3.44
N SER A 17 -13.27 0.39 2.32
CA SER A 17 -11.84 0.49 2.05
C SER A 17 -11.40 1.93 1.81
N LEU A 18 -12.21 2.73 1.10
CA LEU A 18 -11.95 4.16 0.90
C LEU A 18 -12.01 4.94 2.21
N LEU A 19 -13.01 4.69 3.05
CA LEU A 19 -13.13 5.35 4.35
C LEU A 19 -11.98 4.94 5.27
N TRP A 20 -11.62 3.66 5.33
CA TRP A 20 -10.51 3.20 6.13
C TRP A 20 -9.18 3.79 5.65
N GLY A 21 -8.94 3.80 4.34
CA GLY A 21 -7.78 4.44 3.74
C GLY A 21 -7.73 5.94 4.03
N GLY A 22 -8.88 6.62 3.98
CA GLY A 22 -9.02 8.03 4.37
C GLY A 22 -8.69 8.28 5.83
N VAL A 23 -9.17 7.43 6.75
CA VAL A 23 -8.82 7.52 8.18
C VAL A 23 -7.33 7.34 8.38
N LEU A 24 -6.72 6.30 7.77
CA LEU A 24 -5.27 6.07 7.87
C LEU A 24 -4.47 7.25 7.30
N ALA A 25 -4.92 7.86 6.19
CA ALA A 25 -4.28 9.03 5.62
C ALA A 25 -4.31 10.23 6.58
N VAL A 26 -5.47 10.51 7.21
CA VAL A 26 -5.60 11.58 8.21
C VAL A 26 -4.75 11.30 9.44
N VAL A 27 -4.74 10.06 9.94
CA VAL A 27 -3.89 9.64 11.06
C VAL A 27 -2.41 9.84 10.71
N TRP A 28 -1.99 9.46 9.51
CA TRP A 28 -0.62 9.65 9.05
C TRP A 28 -0.24 11.12 8.96
N MET A 29 -1.10 11.97 8.39
CA MET A 29 -0.84 13.41 8.26
C MET A 29 -0.72 14.08 9.63
N THR A 30 -1.71 13.87 10.50
CA THR A 30 -1.73 14.48 11.84
C THR A 30 -0.58 14.00 12.72
N TRP A 31 -0.25 12.70 12.68
CA TRP A 31 0.91 12.18 13.39
C TRP A 31 2.23 12.66 12.78
N SER A 32 2.29 12.88 11.46
CA SER A 32 3.48 13.43 10.81
C SER A 32 3.75 14.86 11.22
N ASP A 33 2.72 15.68 11.26
CA ASP A 33 2.83 17.09 11.65
C ASP A 33 3.18 17.23 13.14
N ALA A 34 2.52 16.43 14.00
CA ALA A 34 2.77 16.44 15.44
C ALA A 34 4.16 15.92 15.83
N ALA A 35 4.70 14.97 15.07
CA ALA A 35 6.00 14.37 15.38
C ALA A 35 7.18 15.29 14.98
N GLY A 36 7.02 16.18 14.00
CA GLY A 36 8.09 17.06 13.54
C GLY A 36 9.28 16.28 12.96
N SER A 37 10.50 16.83 13.07
CA SER A 37 11.73 16.18 12.60
C SER A 37 12.26 15.14 13.58
N VAL A 38 11.53 14.04 13.78
CA VAL A 38 12.04 12.89 14.53
C VAL A 38 13.11 12.14 13.74
N GLY A 39 14.03 11.48 14.44
CA GLY A 39 15.06 10.63 13.82
C GLY A 39 14.46 9.52 12.93
N LEU A 40 15.26 9.04 11.99
CA LEU A 40 14.88 8.04 10.97
C LEU A 40 14.15 6.81 11.54
N TRP A 41 14.58 6.33 12.70
CA TRP A 41 13.96 5.18 13.37
C TRP A 41 12.52 5.41 13.79
N ALA A 42 12.21 6.57 14.37
CA ALA A 42 10.85 6.90 14.79
C ALA A 42 9.92 7.07 13.58
N ARG A 43 10.44 7.63 12.48
CA ARG A 43 9.71 7.71 11.21
C ARG A 43 9.43 6.32 10.63
N ALA A 44 10.43 5.45 10.59
CA ALA A 44 10.28 4.08 10.09
C ALA A 44 9.27 3.27 10.93
N ALA A 45 9.34 3.39 12.26
CA ALA A 45 8.39 2.74 13.16
C ALA A 45 6.96 3.25 12.94
N ARG A 46 6.77 4.58 12.87
CA ARG A 46 5.47 5.20 12.60
C ARG A 46 4.88 4.76 11.27
N ASP A 47 5.65 4.88 10.19
CA ASP A 47 5.19 4.53 8.86
C ASP A 47 4.90 3.01 8.77
N GLY A 48 5.72 2.17 9.42
CA GLY A 48 5.45 0.74 9.57
C GLY A 48 4.15 0.45 10.33
N ILE A 49 3.86 1.16 11.43
CA ILE A 49 2.60 1.01 12.17
C ILE A 49 1.42 1.37 11.27
N VAL A 50 1.45 2.54 10.63
CA VAL A 50 0.29 3.01 9.85
C VAL A 50 0.07 2.14 8.61
N TYR A 51 1.12 1.83 7.86
CA TYR A 51 1.00 1.13 6.58
C TYR A 51 0.99 -0.40 6.69
N LEU A 52 1.48 -0.99 7.78
CA LEU A 52 1.45 -2.44 7.98
C LEU A 52 0.34 -2.85 8.96
N VAL A 53 0.27 -2.22 10.13
CA VAL A 53 -0.71 -2.56 11.17
C VAL A 53 -2.10 -2.04 10.79
N GLY A 54 -2.20 -0.84 10.22
CA GLY A 54 -3.48 -0.25 9.80
C GLY A 54 -4.29 -1.16 8.86
N PRO A 55 -3.74 -1.60 7.72
CA PRO A 55 -4.39 -2.58 6.86
C PRO A 55 -4.55 -3.95 7.53
N GLY A 56 -3.59 -4.38 8.34
CA GLY A 56 -3.65 -5.65 9.09
C GLY A 56 -4.85 -5.73 10.04
N VAL A 57 -5.19 -4.64 10.73
CA VAL A 57 -6.37 -4.54 11.59
C VAL A 57 -7.65 -4.68 10.77
N LEU A 58 -7.75 -4.02 9.61
CA LEU A 58 -8.91 -4.17 8.73
C LEU A 58 -9.04 -5.61 8.22
N ALA A 59 -7.93 -6.22 7.81
CA ALA A 59 -7.90 -7.61 7.38
C ALA A 59 -8.34 -8.57 8.49
N TRP A 60 -7.92 -8.32 9.74
CA TRP A 60 -8.33 -9.12 10.90
C TRP A 60 -9.83 -8.95 11.22
N LEU A 61 -10.33 -7.71 11.25
CA LEU A 61 -11.74 -7.41 11.53
C LEU A 61 -12.72 -8.00 10.51
N TYR A 62 -12.30 -8.11 9.24
CA TYR A 62 -13.13 -8.60 8.13
C TYR A 62 -12.75 -10.01 7.65
N GLY A 63 -11.79 -10.67 8.32
CA GLY A 63 -11.05 -11.84 7.82
C GLY A 63 -11.88 -13.00 7.27
N GLU A 64 -13.01 -13.34 7.91
CA GLU A 64 -13.87 -14.44 7.43
C GLU A 64 -14.66 -14.11 6.16
N ARG A 65 -14.93 -12.83 5.89
CA ARG A 65 -15.61 -12.41 4.64
C ARG A 65 -14.65 -12.22 3.47
N LEU A 66 -13.35 -12.11 3.76
CA LEU A 66 -12.28 -11.93 2.78
C LEU A 66 -11.60 -13.26 2.38
N GLY A 67 -11.92 -14.36 3.07
CA GLY A 67 -11.23 -15.64 2.87
C GLY A 67 -9.78 -15.61 3.32
N TRP A 68 -9.44 -14.76 4.29
CA TRP A 68 -8.06 -14.57 4.76
C TRP A 68 -7.53 -15.84 5.43
N ARG A 69 -6.62 -16.56 4.76
CA ARG A 69 -5.86 -17.68 5.31
C ARG A 69 -4.39 -17.28 5.41
N VAL A 70 -3.85 -17.28 6.62
CA VAL A 70 -2.42 -17.04 6.83
C VAL A 70 -1.68 -18.34 6.60
N ASP A 71 -1.08 -18.47 5.43
CA ASP A 71 -0.14 -19.54 5.14
C ASP A 71 1.26 -19.17 5.65
N ARG A 72 1.80 -19.98 6.56
CA ARG A 72 3.12 -19.76 7.15
C ARG A 72 4.24 -19.98 6.15
N GLU A 73 4.06 -20.88 5.19
CA GLU A 73 5.03 -21.11 4.13
C GLU A 73 5.07 -19.94 3.16
N ALA A 74 3.90 -19.46 2.74
CA ALA A 74 3.81 -18.25 1.93
C ALA A 74 4.47 -17.06 2.65
N LEU A 75 4.17 -16.85 3.94
CA LEU A 75 4.77 -15.77 4.72
C LEU A 75 6.30 -15.90 4.80
N ARG A 76 6.81 -17.11 5.09
CA ARG A 76 8.26 -17.39 5.13
C ARG A 76 8.91 -17.07 3.78
N ASN A 77 8.34 -17.56 2.70
CA ASN A 77 8.89 -17.37 1.37
C ASN A 77 8.85 -15.89 0.95
N THR A 78 7.78 -15.18 1.27
CA THR A 78 7.68 -13.72 1.07
C THR A 78 8.73 -12.97 1.89
N LEU A 79 8.96 -13.34 3.15
CA LEU A 79 9.99 -12.70 4.00
C LEU A 79 11.40 -12.97 3.47
N LEU A 80 11.70 -14.19 3.04
CA LEU A 80 12.99 -14.54 2.44
C LEU A 80 13.21 -13.78 1.13
N LEU A 81 12.18 -13.71 0.28
CA LEU A 81 12.23 -12.94 -0.97
C LEU A 81 12.42 -11.44 -0.69
N ALA A 82 11.67 -10.89 0.28
CA ALA A 82 11.81 -9.50 0.70
C ALA A 82 13.23 -9.22 1.23
N ALA A 83 13.78 -10.10 2.06
CA ALA A 83 15.15 -9.98 2.56
C ALA A 83 16.21 -10.05 1.44
N PHE A 84 15.98 -10.89 0.43
CA PHE A 84 16.83 -10.98 -0.75
C PHE A 84 16.79 -9.71 -1.61
N VAL A 85 15.60 -9.11 -1.78
CA VAL A 85 15.38 -7.91 -2.60
C VAL A 85 15.75 -6.61 -1.87
N LEU A 86 15.63 -6.60 -0.54
CA LEU A 86 15.92 -5.44 0.32
C LEU A 86 17.25 -4.74 0.04
N PRO A 87 18.41 -5.41 -0.06
CA PRO A 87 19.67 -4.73 -0.33
C PRO A 87 19.67 -3.99 -1.67
N PHE A 88 19.04 -4.55 -2.71
CA PHE A 88 18.91 -3.88 -4.01
C PHE A 88 18.06 -2.61 -3.90
N TYR A 89 16.98 -2.66 -3.12
CA TYR A 89 16.15 -1.48 -2.86
C TYR A 89 16.89 -0.43 -2.02
N LEU A 90 17.63 -0.85 -1.01
CA LEU A 90 18.38 0.07 -0.14
C LEU A 90 19.48 0.80 -0.93
N VAL A 91 20.26 0.07 -1.72
CA VAL A 91 21.30 0.67 -2.57
C VAL A 91 20.66 1.49 -3.69
N GLY A 92 19.68 0.93 -4.40
CA GLY A 92 19.01 1.60 -5.52
C GLY A 92 18.33 2.90 -5.12
N SER A 93 17.65 2.93 -3.97
CA SER A 93 17.00 4.15 -3.46
C SER A 93 17.98 5.21 -2.97
N SER A 94 19.22 4.83 -2.65
CA SER A 94 20.29 5.75 -2.23
C SER A 94 21.03 6.39 -3.41
N LEU A 95 20.88 5.87 -4.63
CA LEU A 95 21.52 6.42 -5.82
C LEU A 95 21.02 7.83 -6.12
N SER A 96 21.95 8.77 -6.27
CA SER A 96 21.65 10.17 -6.57
C SER A 96 20.92 10.36 -7.89
N THR A 97 21.23 9.53 -8.88
CA THR A 97 20.53 9.52 -10.17
C THR A 97 19.05 9.20 -10.02
N VAL A 98 18.70 8.19 -9.22
CA VAL A 98 17.29 7.84 -8.95
C VAL A 98 16.60 8.97 -8.18
N ARG A 99 17.26 9.56 -7.19
CA ARG A 99 16.71 10.69 -6.41
C ARG A 99 16.55 11.97 -7.23
N ALA A 100 17.29 12.14 -8.32
CA ALA A 100 17.16 13.30 -9.19
C ALA A 100 15.89 13.26 -10.06
N TYR A 101 15.39 12.06 -10.37
CA TYR A 101 14.19 11.86 -11.19
C TYR A 101 12.93 11.56 -10.37
N TYR A 102 13.04 11.46 -9.04
CA TYR A 102 11.91 11.31 -8.13
C TYR A 102 11.80 12.53 -7.20
N PRO A 103 10.61 13.14 -7.09
CA PRO A 103 9.34 12.70 -7.66
C PRO A 103 9.25 12.92 -9.18
N MET A 104 8.64 11.97 -9.90
CA MET A 104 8.49 12.02 -11.38
C MET A 104 7.65 13.20 -11.86
N TRP A 105 6.79 13.74 -10.98
CA TRP A 105 5.99 14.93 -11.20
C TRP A 105 6.10 15.85 -10.00
N GLU A 106 6.12 17.16 -10.26
CA GLU A 106 6.04 18.18 -9.24
C GLU A 106 4.82 17.93 -8.33
N THR A 107 4.98 18.15 -7.03
CA THR A 107 3.94 17.93 -6.03
C THR A 107 3.87 19.12 -5.09
N GLY A 108 2.65 19.47 -4.68
CA GLY A 108 2.40 20.58 -3.80
C GLY A 108 0.95 20.60 -3.33
N PRO A 109 0.61 21.41 -2.32
CA PRO A 109 -0.75 21.48 -1.76
C PRO A 109 -1.75 22.15 -2.72
N ALA A 110 -1.27 22.88 -3.73
CA ALA A 110 -2.12 23.47 -4.74
C ALA A 110 -2.78 22.36 -5.59
N LEU A 111 -4.10 22.44 -5.77
CA LEU A 111 -4.87 21.43 -6.51
C LEU A 111 -4.30 21.16 -7.91
N GLY A 112 -3.83 22.21 -8.59
CA GLY A 112 -3.22 22.13 -9.93
C GLY A 112 -1.91 21.34 -9.99
N ALA A 113 -1.16 21.25 -8.89
CA ALA A 113 0.04 20.42 -8.78
C ALA A 113 -0.28 19.03 -8.19
N PHE A 114 -1.18 18.99 -7.20
CA PHE A 114 -1.59 17.75 -6.54
C PHE A 114 -2.31 16.77 -7.47
N LEU A 115 -3.29 17.25 -8.24
CA LEU A 115 -4.14 16.36 -9.03
C LEU A 115 -3.36 15.63 -10.14
N PRO A 116 -2.52 16.29 -10.96
CA PRO A 116 -1.68 15.59 -11.93
C PRO A 116 -0.72 14.59 -11.29
N HIS A 117 -0.12 14.95 -10.15
CA HIS A 117 0.76 14.05 -9.39
C HIS A 117 0.01 12.80 -8.91
N ALA A 118 -1.16 12.97 -8.29
CA ALA A 118 -1.99 11.88 -7.79
C ALA A 118 -2.48 10.95 -8.92
N VAL A 119 -2.89 11.52 -10.05
CA VAL A 119 -3.30 10.74 -11.24
C VAL A 119 -2.11 9.96 -11.81
N GLY A 120 -0.94 10.58 -11.93
CA GLY A 120 0.28 9.92 -12.40
C GLY A 120 0.67 8.74 -11.50
N GLN A 121 0.65 8.94 -10.17
CA GLN A 121 0.89 7.87 -9.20
C GLN A 121 -0.15 6.76 -9.31
N PHE A 122 -1.43 7.09 -9.45
CA PHE A 122 -2.48 6.10 -9.61
C PHE A 122 -2.28 5.25 -10.87
N VAL A 123 -1.92 5.86 -12.00
CA VAL A 123 -1.63 5.14 -13.25
C VAL A 123 -0.44 4.20 -13.09
N ILE A 124 0.64 4.64 -12.44
CA ILE A 124 1.80 3.77 -12.17
C ILE A 124 1.39 2.58 -11.30
N VAL A 125 0.64 2.82 -10.22
CA VAL A 125 0.19 1.75 -9.32
C VAL A 125 -0.74 0.78 -10.05
N LEU A 126 -1.66 1.29 -10.86
CA LEU A 126 -2.54 0.46 -11.68
C LEU A 126 -1.74 -0.41 -12.65
N ALA A 127 -0.75 0.15 -13.33
CA ALA A 127 0.12 -0.57 -14.24
C ALA A 127 0.99 -1.62 -13.53
N ALA A 128 1.51 -1.30 -12.33
CA ALA A 128 2.26 -2.23 -11.52
C ALA A 128 1.38 -3.39 -11.05
N GLU A 129 0.17 -3.11 -10.55
CA GLU A 129 -0.77 -4.13 -10.12
C GLU A 129 -1.19 -5.06 -11.26
N THR A 130 -1.47 -4.51 -12.45
CA THR A 130 -1.81 -5.33 -13.63
C THR A 130 -0.62 -6.17 -14.09
N TYR A 131 0.59 -5.63 -14.08
CA TYR A 131 1.80 -6.37 -14.38
C TYR A 131 2.04 -7.52 -13.39
N PHE A 132 1.99 -7.25 -12.08
CA PHE A 132 2.20 -8.27 -11.06
C PHE A 132 1.10 -9.32 -11.07
N ARG A 133 -0.18 -8.97 -11.21
CA ARG A 133 -1.25 -9.99 -11.37
C ARG A 133 -1.11 -10.76 -12.67
N GLY A 134 -0.73 -10.12 -13.77
CA GLY A 134 -0.45 -10.81 -15.03
C GLY A 134 0.69 -11.83 -14.86
N LEU A 135 1.79 -11.41 -14.23
CA LEU A 135 2.96 -12.25 -13.99
C LEU A 135 2.67 -13.38 -13.00
N LEU A 136 1.98 -13.09 -11.89
CA LEU A 136 1.71 -14.05 -10.83
C LEU A 136 0.55 -15.00 -11.16
N CYS A 137 -0.55 -14.50 -11.72
CA CYS A 137 -1.72 -15.31 -12.03
C CYS A 137 -1.60 -16.10 -13.33
N VAL A 138 -0.73 -15.69 -14.27
CA VAL A 138 -0.53 -16.42 -15.54
C VAL A 138 0.86 -17.06 -15.60
N GLY A 139 1.92 -16.33 -15.25
CA GLY A 139 3.30 -16.80 -15.41
C GLY A 139 3.83 -17.72 -14.30
N VAL A 140 3.25 -17.67 -13.10
CA VAL A 140 3.70 -18.42 -11.90
C VAL A 140 2.61 -19.38 -11.40
N SER A 141 1.54 -19.56 -12.17
CA SER A 141 0.38 -20.39 -11.77
C SER A 141 0.73 -21.85 -11.46
N GLU A 142 1.83 -22.38 -12.02
CA GLU A 142 2.31 -23.74 -11.78
C GLU A 142 3.19 -23.91 -10.53
N LEU A 143 3.56 -22.81 -9.87
CA LEU A 143 4.40 -22.80 -8.67
C LEU A 143 3.59 -22.73 -7.36
N GLY A 144 2.25 -22.81 -7.44
CA GLY A 144 1.30 -22.77 -6.32
C GLY A 144 0.54 -24.07 -6.14
#